data_AF-A0A9X2GN32-F1
#
_entry.id   AF-A0A9X2GN32-F1
#
_cell.length_a   1.000
_cell.length_b   1.000
_cell.length_c   1.000
_cell.angle_alpha   90.00
_cell.angle_beta   90.00
_cell.angle_gamma   90.00
#
_symmetry.space_group_name_H-M   'P 1'
#
loop_
_entity.id
_entity.type
_entity.pdbx_description
1 polymer ?
#
loop_
_entity_poly.entity_id
_entity_poly.type
_entity_poly.pdbx_seq_one_letter_code
_entity_poly.pdbx_strand_id
1 'polypeptide(L)'
;MPDMDFTKVNFKNMDLAAKDYEDIVKAFDQALDDLVAKLLQQLQENWDGDVEGAKAEFMRYKDKWDKTAATMSTNLVELRGAVQIANQNYQAAEARNKAMWYDG
;
A
#
# COMPACT_ATOMS: atom_id res chain seq x y z
N MET A 1 -19.95 -4.43 -27.40
CA MET A 1 -20.14 -3.23 -26.57
C MET A 1 -18.77 -2.76 -26.10
N PRO A 2 -18.21 -1.69 -26.69
CA PRO A 2 -16.88 -1.17 -26.38
C PRO A 2 -16.70 -0.74 -24.91
N ASP A 3 -17.77 -0.24 -24.27
CA ASP A 3 -17.74 0.25 -22.89
C ASP A 3 -17.42 -0.85 -21.86
N MET A 4 -17.78 -2.12 -22.15
CA MET A 4 -17.44 -3.24 -21.27
C MET A 4 -15.94 -3.52 -21.24
N ASP A 5 -15.29 -3.46 -22.39
CA ASP A 5 -13.86 -3.71 -22.49
C ASP A 5 -13.08 -2.58 -21.83
N PHE A 6 -13.52 -1.32 -22.00
CA PHE A 6 -12.91 -0.17 -21.34
C PHE A 6 -12.98 -0.26 -19.80
N THR A 7 -14.14 -0.61 -19.23
CA THR A 7 -14.28 -0.74 -17.77
C THR A 7 -13.46 -1.90 -17.20
N LYS A 8 -13.45 -3.07 -17.86
CA LYS A 8 -12.62 -4.22 -17.43
C LYS A 8 -11.13 -3.88 -17.45
N VAL A 9 -10.67 -3.18 -18.49
CA VAL A 9 -9.28 -2.71 -18.57
C VAL A 9 -8.96 -1.75 -17.43
N ASN A 10 -9.84 -0.81 -17.11
CA ASN A 10 -9.63 0.11 -16.00
C ASN A 10 -9.52 -0.60 -14.64
N PHE A 11 -10.37 -1.59 -14.36
CA PHE A 11 -10.26 -2.37 -13.13
C PHE A 11 -8.96 -3.16 -13.05
N LYS A 12 -8.55 -3.81 -14.15
CA LYS A 12 -7.26 -4.50 -14.21
C LYS A 12 -6.09 -3.54 -13.93
N ASN A 13 -6.15 -2.32 -14.45
CA ASN A 13 -5.12 -1.31 -14.21
C ASN A 13 -5.12 -0.84 -12.74
N MET A 14 -6.29 -0.75 -12.09
CA MET A 14 -6.39 -0.43 -10.66
C MET A 14 -5.84 -1.55 -9.78
N ASP A 15 -6.11 -2.82 -10.12
CA ASP A 15 -5.54 -3.98 -9.41
C ASP A 15 -4.00 -4.00 -9.52
N LEU A 16 -3.47 -3.69 -10.71
CA LEU A 16 -2.03 -3.55 -10.93
C LEU A 16 -1.45 -2.41 -10.08
N ALA A 17 -2.08 -1.24 -10.06
CA ALA A 17 -1.64 -0.12 -9.23
C ALA A 17 -1.66 -0.46 -7.73
N ALA A 18 -2.66 -1.22 -7.26
CA ALA A 18 -2.72 -1.67 -5.87
C ALA A 18 -1.62 -2.69 -5.54
N LYS A 19 -1.21 -3.52 -6.50
CA LYS A 19 -0.07 -4.43 -6.36
C LYS A 19 1.25 -3.66 -6.31
N ASP A 20 1.45 -2.73 -7.24
CA ASP A 20 2.65 -1.90 -7.28
C ASP A 20 2.80 -1.09 -5.99
N TYR A 21 1.70 -0.56 -5.46
CA TYR A 21 1.69 0.14 -4.18
C TYR A 21 2.05 -0.78 -2.99
N GLU A 22 1.56 -2.03 -2.97
CA GLU A 22 1.96 -3.02 -1.95
C GLU A 22 3.47 -3.28 -1.98
N ASP A 23 4.04 -3.44 -3.17
CA ASP A 23 5.46 -3.70 -3.34
C ASP A 23 6.31 -2.50 -2.88
N ILE A 24 5.85 -1.27 -3.13
CA ILE A 24 6.47 -0.04 -2.60
C ILE A 24 6.45 -0.01 -1.07
N VAL A 25 5.32 -0.36 -0.44
CA VAL A 25 5.20 -0.40 1.04
C VAL A 25 6.18 -1.40 1.64
N LYS A 26 6.28 -2.61 1.07
CA LYS A 26 7.23 -3.63 1.51
C LYS A 26 8.68 -3.21 1.33
N ALA A 27 9.00 -2.59 0.19
CA ALA A 27 10.35 -2.10 -0.07
C ALA A 27 10.75 -0.98 0.90
N PHE A 28 9.81 -0.09 1.24
CA PHE A 28 10.02 0.95 2.24
C PHE A 28 10.31 0.34 3.63
N ASP A 29 9.48 -0.60 4.08
CA ASP A 29 9.65 -1.27 5.37
C ASP A 29 11.01 -1.98 5.49
N GLN A 30 11.37 -2.77 4.47
CA GLN A 30 12.66 -3.46 4.42
C GLN A 30 13.86 -2.49 4.45
N ALA A 31 13.79 -1.38 3.71
CA ALA A 31 14.87 -0.40 3.68
C ALA A 31 15.08 0.27 5.06
N LEU A 32 14.01 0.44 5.84
CA LEU A 32 14.08 0.96 7.20
C LEU A 32 14.67 -0.06 8.17
N ASP A 33 14.27 -1.32 8.08
CA ASP A 33 14.84 -2.39 8.90
C ASP A 33 16.34 -2.56 8.66
N ASP A 34 16.75 -2.54 7.39
CA ASP A 34 18.17 -2.58 6.99
C ASP A 34 18.95 -1.39 7.54
N LEU A 35 18.35 -0.18 7.51
CA LEU A 35 18.94 1.02 8.09
C LEU A 35 19.12 0.87 9.60
N VAL A 36 18.08 0.40 10.31
CA VAL A 36 18.13 0.15 11.76
C VAL A 36 19.24 -0.83 12.10
N ALA A 37 19.31 -1.95 11.40
CA ALA A 37 20.31 -2.98 11.64
C ALA A 37 21.74 -2.44 11.47
N LYS A 38 22.00 -1.71 10.37
CA LYS A 38 23.32 -1.10 10.10
C LYS A 38 23.70 -0.06 11.15
N LEU A 39 22.75 0.77 11.57
CA LEU A 39 23.00 1.83 12.54
C LEU A 39 23.29 1.24 13.92
N LEU A 40 22.56 0.21 14.34
CA LEU A 40 22.86 -0.52 15.58
C LEU A 40 24.25 -1.16 15.54
N GLN A 41 24.64 -1.74 14.40
CA GLN A 41 25.97 -2.32 14.23
C GLN A 41 27.07 -1.25 14.37
N GLN A 42 26.92 -0.11 13.70
CA GLN A 42 27.91 0.99 13.80
C GLN A 42 27.96 1.65 15.18
N LEU A 43 26.81 1.74 15.87
CA LEU A 43 26.74 2.31 17.21
C LEU A 43 27.35 1.39 18.27
N GLN A 44 27.26 0.07 18.11
CA GLN A 44 27.90 -0.88 19.04
C GLN A 44 29.43 -0.79 19.03
N GLU A 45 30.04 -0.43 17.90
CA GLU A 45 31.49 -0.34 17.75
C GLU A 45 32.10 0.98 18.29
N ASN A 46 31.29 2.03 18.48
CA ASN A 46 31.77 3.41 18.74
C ASN A 46 31.26 4.03 20.06
N TRP A 47 31.05 3.20 21.09
CA TRP A 47 30.34 3.52 22.34
C TRP A 47 31.08 4.42 23.36
N ASP A 48 31.91 5.38 22.92
CA ASP A 48 32.74 6.20 23.84
C ASP A 48 32.31 7.68 23.98
N GLY A 49 31.11 8.07 23.51
CA GLY A 49 30.61 9.43 23.73
C GLY A 49 29.15 9.67 23.32
N ASP A 50 28.37 10.31 24.20
CA ASP A 50 27.03 10.89 24.00
C ASP A 50 26.01 10.05 23.19
N VAL A 51 26.02 8.74 23.43
CA VAL A 51 25.17 7.75 22.76
C VAL A 51 23.68 8.00 22.98
N GLU A 52 23.30 8.62 24.10
CA GLU A 52 21.90 8.86 24.43
C GLU A 52 21.21 9.81 23.46
N GLY A 53 21.88 10.87 23.00
CA GLY A 53 21.31 11.83 22.06
C GLY A 53 21.05 11.24 20.67
N ALA A 54 22.06 10.59 20.09
CA ALA A 54 21.97 10.01 18.74
C ALA A 54 20.99 8.83 18.68
N LYS A 55 21.00 7.96 19.69
CA LYS A 55 20.05 6.85 19.79
C LYS A 55 18.62 7.35 19.98
N ALA A 56 18.40 8.34 20.86
CA ALA A 56 17.07 8.89 21.08
C ALA A 56 16.51 9.55 19.81
N GLU A 57 17.33 10.32 19.09
CA GLU A 57 16.91 10.96 17.84
C GLU A 57 16.60 9.93 16.74
N PHE A 58 17.44 8.91 16.60
CA PHE A 58 17.18 7.80 15.68
C PHE A 58 15.84 7.11 15.97
N MET A 59 15.57 6.78 17.23
CA MET A 59 14.32 6.13 17.62
C MET A 59 13.08 7.01 17.34
N ARG A 60 13.21 8.35 17.42
CA ARG A 60 12.14 9.27 17.01
C ARG A 60 11.87 9.21 15.50
N TYR A 61 12.91 9.17 14.68
CA TYR A 61 12.75 9.02 13.24
C TYR A 61 12.18 7.65 12.87
N LYS A 62 12.63 6.59 13.55
CA LYS A 62 12.07 5.24 13.37
C LYS A 62 10.56 5.23 13.60
N ASP A 63 10.10 5.77 14.73
CA ASP A 63 8.67 5.87 15.03
C ASP A 63 7.90 6.64 13.95
N LYS A 64 8.47 7.73 13.41
CA LYS A 64 7.86 8.48 12.30
C LYS A 64 7.75 7.64 11.03
N TRP A 65 8.77 6.86 10.71
CA TRP A 65 8.76 5.99 9.53
C TRP A 65 7.78 4.82 9.69
N ASP A 66 7.76 4.17 10.85
CA ASP A 66 6.82 3.10 11.17
C ASP A 66 5.37 3.59 11.03
N LYS A 67 5.05 4.79 11.55
CA LYS A 67 3.74 5.44 11.39
C LYS A 67 3.38 5.73 9.92
N THR A 68 4.38 6.09 9.13
CA THR A 68 4.20 6.34 7.69
C THR A 68 3.88 5.03 6.96
N ALA A 69 4.64 3.96 7.22
CA ALA A 69 4.39 2.63 6.66
C ALA A 69 3.00 2.09 7.05
N ALA A 70 2.59 2.28 8.31
CA ALA A 70 1.25 1.92 8.77
C ALA A 70 0.16 2.69 8.02
N THR A 71 0.35 4.00 7.80
CA THR A 71 -0.59 4.83 7.04
C THR A 71 -0.69 4.37 5.59
N MET A 72 0.43 4.06 4.94
CA MET A 72 0.43 3.52 3.58
C MET A 72 -0.31 2.18 3.52
N SER A 73 -0.10 1.31 4.50
CA SER A 73 -0.82 0.02 4.60
C SER A 73 -2.34 0.23 4.72
N THR A 74 -2.79 1.17 5.54
CA THR A 74 -4.22 1.53 5.64
C THR A 74 -4.76 2.03 4.30
N ASN A 75 -4.05 2.95 3.63
CA ASN A 75 -4.47 3.49 2.33
C ASN A 75 -4.58 2.38 1.27
N LEU A 76 -3.68 1.39 1.30
CA LEU A 76 -3.74 0.22 0.41
C LEU A 76 -4.99 -0.63 0.65
N VAL A 77 -5.35 -0.85 1.92
CA VAL A 77 -6.57 -1.59 2.28
C VAL A 77 -7.81 -0.84 1.77
N GLU A 78 -7.87 0.47 1.97
CA GLU A 78 -8.97 1.31 1.48
C GLU A 78 -9.08 1.27 -0.05
N LEU A 79 -7.94 1.39 -0.76
CA LEU A 79 -7.89 1.30 -2.21
C LEU A 79 -8.45 -0.03 -2.72
N ARG A 80 -8.02 -1.16 -2.12
CA ARG A 80 -8.51 -2.50 -2.48
C ARG A 80 -10.02 -2.63 -2.24
N GLY A 81 -10.51 -2.12 -1.11
CA GLY A 81 -11.94 -2.10 -0.81
C GLY A 81 -12.75 -1.31 -1.84
N ALA A 82 -12.26 -0.12 -2.21
CA ALA A 82 -12.90 0.72 -3.22
C ALA A 82 -12.96 0.04 -4.59
N VAL A 83 -11.87 -0.61 -5.02
CA VAL A 83 -11.82 -1.38 -6.29
C VAL A 83 -12.81 -2.54 -6.27
N GLN A 84 -12.89 -3.29 -5.18
CA GLN A 84 -13.84 -4.40 -5.03
C GLN A 84 -15.30 -3.92 -5.11
N ILE A 85 -15.65 -2.85 -4.38
CA ILE A 85 -17.00 -2.28 -4.40
C ILE A 85 -17.36 -1.79 -5.81
N ALA A 86 -16.43 -1.11 -6.48
CA ALA A 86 -16.66 -0.63 -7.84
C ALA A 86 -16.91 -1.78 -8.83
N ASN A 87 -16.15 -2.88 -8.72
CA ASN A 87 -16.35 -4.08 -9.54
C ASN A 87 -17.70 -4.75 -9.27
N GLN A 88 -18.10 -4.91 -8.00
CA GLN A 88 -19.40 -5.49 -7.62
C GLN A 88 -20.57 -4.65 -8.15
N ASN A 89 -20.52 -3.33 -7.97
CA ASN A 89 -21.56 -2.41 -8.46
C ASN A 89 -21.69 -2.48 -9.98
N TYR A 90 -20.55 -2.58 -10.68
CA TYR A 90 -20.54 -2.73 -12.13
C TYR A 90 -21.18 -4.05 -12.58
N GLN A 91 -20.79 -5.19 -12.00
CA GLN A 91 -21.37 -6.49 -12.34
C GLN A 91 -22.88 -6.54 -12.08
N ALA A 92 -23.33 -5.94 -10.99
CA ALA A 92 -24.76 -5.83 -10.67
C ALA A 92 -25.52 -4.98 -11.70
N ALA A 93 -24.93 -3.85 -12.14
CA ALA A 93 -25.53 -3.00 -13.18
C ALA A 93 -25.59 -3.74 -14.53
N GLU A 94 -24.54 -4.48 -14.90
CA GLU A 94 -24.51 -5.29 -16.11
C GLU A 94 -25.58 -6.38 -16.08
N ALA A 95 -25.70 -7.11 -14.97
CA ALA A 95 -26.71 -8.17 -14.81
C ALA A 95 -28.14 -7.62 -14.94
N ARG A 96 -28.42 -6.46 -14.33
CA ARG A 96 -29.72 -5.76 -14.46
C ARG A 96 -30.00 -5.35 -15.91
N ASN A 97 -29.03 -4.74 -16.58
CA ASN A 97 -29.19 -4.32 -17.96
C ASN A 97 -29.46 -5.54 -18.86
N LYS A 98 -28.69 -6.62 -18.73
CA LYS A 98 -28.93 -7.86 -19.49
C LYS A 98 -30.31 -8.44 -19.24
N ALA A 99 -30.78 -8.47 -17.99
CA ALA A 99 -32.11 -8.94 -17.66
C ALA A 99 -33.20 -8.12 -18.36
N MET A 100 -33.06 -6.79 -18.44
CA MET A 100 -34.01 -5.93 -19.16
C MET A 100 -34.09 -6.20 -20.67
N TRP A 101 -32.99 -6.62 -21.30
CA TRP A 101 -32.94 -6.90 -22.75
C TRP A 101 -33.39 -8.32 -23.13
N TYR A 102 -33.43 -9.25 -22.17
CA TYR A 102 -33.82 -10.64 -22.40
C TYR A 102 -35.26 -10.95 -21.96
N ASP A 103 -35.91 -10.05 -21.20
CA ASP A 103 -37.27 -10.22 -20.66
C ASP A 103 -38.29 -9.28 -21.35
N GLY A 104 -37.97 -8.77 -22.55
CA GLY A 104 -38.85 -7.98 -23.43
C GLY A 104 -38.81 -8.50 -24.86
#